data_AF-A0A936WQ31-F1
#
_entry.id   AF-A0A936WQ31-F1
#
_cell.length_a   1.000
_cell.length_b   1.000
_cell.length_c   1.000
_cell.angle_alpha   90.00
_cell.angle_beta   90.00
_cell.angle_gamma   90.00
#
_symmetry.space_group_name_H-M   'P 1'
#
loop_
_entity.id
_entity.type
_entity.pdbx_description
1 polymer ?
#
loop_
_entity_poly.entity_id
_entity_poly.type
_entity_poly.pdbx_seq_one_letter_code
_entity_poly.pdbx_strand_id
1 'polypeptide(L)'
;MRWFAIGLLLAFTLPTCAQNDHHFAQAIQRGNVRAIDRHMKRFIHREGKGVRPGSYLQPLGGAEGRIQELWYSLRKQIGVTDLDWDRCVAKEAIWPGQWTLGVVFRTNEGRGEDNVERCYTIQGGRMGTINIFGWRPRIRSARDDLELISVSSCPGFVEAQRALCEERWPGH
;
A
#
# COMPACT_ATOMS: atom_id res chain seq x y z
N MET A 1 2.15 -50.27 -29.25
CA MET A 1 1.40 -49.01 -29.42
C MET A 1 1.14 -48.41 -28.05
N ARG A 2 2.18 -47.78 -27.50
CA ARG A 2 2.16 -46.99 -26.26
C ARG A 2 2.75 -45.64 -26.66
N TRP A 3 2.59 -44.63 -25.82
CA TRP A 3 3.12 -43.26 -26.00
C TRP A 3 2.23 -42.41 -26.89
N PHE A 4 1.40 -41.56 -26.27
CA PHE A 4 0.94 -40.23 -26.72
C PHE A 4 -0.30 -39.82 -25.91
N ALA A 5 -0.16 -39.58 -24.60
CA ALA A 5 -1.26 -38.98 -23.82
C ALA A 5 -0.84 -38.36 -22.47
N ILE A 6 0.42 -37.93 -22.30
CA ILE A 6 0.84 -37.25 -21.07
C ILE A 6 1.73 -36.07 -21.47
N GLY A 7 1.10 -34.99 -21.92
CA GLY A 7 1.83 -33.84 -22.42
C GLY A 7 0.95 -32.61 -22.55
N LEU A 8 0.08 -32.33 -21.56
CA LEU A 8 -0.72 -31.10 -21.58
C LEU A 8 -1.24 -30.66 -20.21
N LEU A 9 -0.43 -30.73 -19.14
CA LEU A 9 -0.87 -30.31 -17.80
C LEU A 9 0.19 -29.53 -16.98
N LEU A 10 1.17 -28.89 -17.64
CA LEU A 10 2.29 -28.23 -16.95
C LEU A 10 2.56 -26.78 -17.37
N ALA A 11 1.57 -26.07 -17.94
CA ALA A 11 1.80 -24.77 -18.57
C ALA A 11 1.20 -23.54 -17.87
N PHE A 12 0.48 -23.63 -16.75
CA PHE A 12 -0.15 -22.44 -16.14
C PHE A 12 -0.21 -22.45 -14.61
N THR A 13 0.92 -22.68 -13.96
CA THR A 13 1.15 -22.13 -12.61
C THR A 13 2.23 -21.07 -12.72
N LEU A 14 1.88 -19.92 -13.31
CA LEU A 14 2.62 -18.69 -13.04
C LEU A 14 2.48 -18.47 -11.52
N PRO A 15 3.55 -18.58 -10.73
CA PRO A 15 3.44 -18.21 -9.35
C PRO A 15 3.18 -16.70 -9.36
N THR A 16 2.02 -16.28 -8.86
CA THR A 16 1.79 -14.92 -8.40
C THR A 16 2.63 -14.71 -7.14
N CYS A 17 3.96 -14.80 -7.30
CA CYS A 17 4.91 -14.35 -6.31
C CYS A 17 4.70 -12.85 -6.16
N ALA A 18 4.09 -12.45 -5.04
CA ALA A 18 4.38 -11.14 -4.49
C ALA A 18 5.90 -11.05 -4.38
N GLN A 19 6.52 -10.33 -5.32
CA GLN A 19 7.96 -10.20 -5.42
C GLN A 19 8.43 -9.46 -4.18
N ASN A 20 8.97 -10.20 -3.21
CA ASN A 20 9.71 -9.60 -2.12
C ASN A 20 10.92 -8.89 -2.71
N ASP A 21 10.96 -7.57 -2.57
CA ASP A 21 12.07 -6.76 -3.08
C ASP A 21 13.26 -6.96 -2.14
N HIS A 22 14.28 -7.70 -2.60
CA HIS A 22 15.50 -7.97 -1.85
C HIS A 22 16.20 -6.68 -1.40
N HIS A 23 16.18 -5.62 -2.23
CA HIS A 23 16.79 -4.34 -1.85
C HIS A 23 15.97 -3.64 -0.76
N PHE A 24 14.66 -3.79 -0.78
CA PHE A 24 13.81 -3.26 0.28
C PHE A 24 14.06 -3.98 1.61
N ALA A 25 14.09 -5.32 1.60
CA ALA A 25 14.43 -6.12 2.78
C ALA A 25 15.81 -5.74 3.34
N GLN A 26 16.81 -5.55 2.47
CA GLN A 26 18.14 -5.11 2.89
C GLN A 26 18.14 -3.69 3.48
N ALA A 27 17.34 -2.77 2.95
CA ALA A 27 17.19 -1.43 3.49
C ALA A 27 16.57 -1.46 4.90
N ILE A 28 15.57 -2.32 5.12
CA ILE A 28 14.95 -2.56 6.42
C ILE A 28 15.96 -3.16 7.41
N GLN A 29 16.67 -4.23 7.02
CA GLN A 29 17.67 -4.88 7.87
C GLN A 29 18.75 -3.91 8.34
N ARG A 30 19.18 -2.99 7.48
CA ARG A 30 20.20 -1.98 7.79
C ARG A 30 19.68 -0.81 8.64
N GLY A 31 18.39 -0.73 8.95
CA GLY A 31 17.80 0.39 9.68
C GLY A 31 17.79 1.73 8.93
N ASN A 32 18.12 1.74 7.64
CA ASN A 32 18.25 2.99 6.89
C ASN A 32 16.87 3.58 6.54
N VAL A 33 16.32 4.37 7.46
CA VAL A 33 14.98 4.98 7.34
C VAL A 33 14.79 5.72 6.02
N ARG A 34 15.79 6.48 5.56
CA ARG A 34 15.70 7.20 4.28
C ARG A 34 15.61 6.25 3.08
N ALA A 35 16.31 5.11 3.13
CA ALA A 35 16.21 4.09 2.09
C ALA A 35 14.84 3.41 2.13
N ILE A 36 14.36 3.04 3.33
CA ILE A 36 13.02 2.48 3.55
C ILE A 36 11.95 3.40 2.94
N ASP A 37 11.95 4.69 3.33
CA ASP A 37 10.97 5.68 2.85
C ASP A 37 11.00 5.82 1.32
N ARG A 38 12.20 5.77 0.69
CA ARG A 38 12.33 5.80 -0.78
C ARG A 38 11.77 4.55 -1.45
N HIS A 39 12.00 3.37 -0.89
CA HIS A 39 11.41 2.12 -1.39
C HIS A 39 9.90 2.15 -1.23
N MET A 40 9.40 2.57 -0.07
CA MET A 40 7.98 2.70 0.20
C MET A 40 7.30 3.70 -0.74
N LYS A 41 7.90 4.86 -1.01
CA LYS A 41 7.39 5.80 -2.02
C LYS A 41 7.25 5.16 -3.40
N ARG A 42 8.26 4.41 -3.85
CA ARG A 42 8.21 3.69 -5.14
C ARG A 42 7.19 2.56 -5.13
N PHE A 43 7.08 1.85 -4.01
CA PHE A 43 6.13 0.77 -3.80
C PHE A 43 4.69 1.31 -3.89
N ILE A 44 4.35 2.32 -3.09
CA ILE A 44 3.05 3.00 -3.12
C ILE A 44 2.77 3.56 -4.52
N HIS A 45 3.76 4.13 -5.20
CA HIS A 45 3.55 4.66 -6.55
C HIS A 45 3.25 3.56 -7.58
N ARG A 46 3.90 2.40 -7.48
CA ARG A 46 3.72 1.27 -8.39
C ARG A 46 2.41 0.54 -8.11
N GLU A 47 2.20 0.14 -6.86
CA GLU A 47 0.97 -0.54 -6.43
C GLU A 47 -0.23 0.40 -6.40
N GLY A 48 0.00 1.71 -6.30
CA GLY A 48 -1.03 2.74 -6.31
C GLY A 48 -1.53 3.12 -7.70
N LYS A 49 -0.95 2.54 -8.77
CA LYS A 49 -1.37 2.76 -10.14
C LYS A 49 -2.06 1.53 -10.69
N GLY A 50 -3.29 1.68 -11.18
CA GLY A 50 -4.01 0.60 -11.83
C GLY A 50 -5.34 1.08 -12.40
N VAL A 51 -5.61 0.73 -13.65
CA VAL A 51 -6.91 0.93 -14.28
C VAL A 51 -7.74 -0.32 -14.00
N ARG A 52 -8.45 -0.34 -12.87
CA ARG A 52 -9.68 -1.13 -12.81
C ARG A 52 -10.84 -0.16 -12.99
N PRO A 53 -11.85 -0.50 -13.80
CA PRO A 53 -13.07 0.29 -13.82
C PRO A 53 -13.70 0.17 -12.43
N GLY A 54 -13.50 1.17 -11.58
CA GLY A 54 -14.32 1.35 -10.39
C GLY A 54 -15.77 1.31 -10.84
N SER A 55 -16.56 0.38 -10.30
CA SER A 55 -17.98 0.36 -10.62
C SER A 55 -18.54 1.72 -10.19
N TYR A 56 -19.29 2.38 -11.08
CA TYR A 56 -19.91 3.69 -10.83
C TYR A 56 -20.88 3.69 -9.62
N LEU A 57 -21.09 2.54 -8.99
CA LEU A 57 -22.01 2.31 -7.89
C LEU A 57 -21.40 2.47 -6.49
N GLN A 58 -20.08 2.66 -6.35
CA GLN A 58 -19.49 3.00 -5.06
C GLN A 58 -19.10 4.48 -5.02
N PRO A 59 -19.77 5.32 -4.20
CA PRO A 59 -19.52 6.76 -4.15
C PRO A 59 -18.07 7.11 -3.79
N LEU A 60 -17.34 6.19 -3.13
CA LEU A 60 -16.02 6.40 -2.52
C LEU A 60 -15.05 5.20 -2.66
N GLY A 61 -15.45 4.11 -3.30
CA GLY A 61 -14.86 2.77 -3.10
C GLY A 61 -13.66 2.35 -3.96
N GLY A 62 -12.95 3.30 -4.58
CA GLY A 62 -11.75 3.00 -5.36
C GLY A 62 -10.48 2.97 -4.51
N ALA A 63 -10.14 4.12 -3.94
CA ALA A 63 -8.90 4.30 -3.19
C ALA A 63 -8.81 3.47 -1.90
N GLU A 64 -9.92 3.27 -1.19
CA GLU A 64 -9.95 2.43 0.01
C GLU A 64 -9.62 0.97 -0.33
N GLY A 65 -10.25 0.42 -1.38
CA GLY A 65 -9.91 -0.90 -1.90
C GLY A 65 -8.44 -1.01 -2.32
N ARG A 66 -7.86 0.06 -2.89
CA ARG A 66 -6.45 0.11 -3.27
C ARG A 66 -5.52 0.17 -2.06
N ILE A 67 -5.87 0.88 -1.00
CA ILE A 67 -5.08 0.89 0.23
C ILE A 67 -5.19 -0.47 0.92
N GLN A 68 -6.34 -1.15 0.86
CA GLN A 68 -6.47 -2.52 1.35
C GLN A 68 -5.57 -3.49 0.56
N GLU A 69 -5.51 -3.38 -0.77
CA GLU A 69 -4.60 -4.17 -1.60
C GLU A 69 -3.11 -3.87 -1.29
N LEU A 70 -2.79 -2.59 -1.08
CA LEU A 70 -1.47 -2.13 -0.64
C LEU A 70 -1.10 -2.75 0.72
N TRP A 71 -2.05 -2.74 1.66
CA TRP A 71 -1.90 -3.33 2.98
C TRP A 71 -1.59 -4.83 2.90
N TYR A 72 -2.38 -5.59 2.11
CA TYR A 72 -2.14 -7.02 1.90
C TYR A 72 -0.78 -7.30 1.25
N SER A 73 -0.33 -6.43 0.34
CA SER A 73 0.94 -6.60 -0.38
C SER A 73 2.14 -6.30 0.51
N LEU A 74 2.02 -5.31 1.40
CA LEU A 74 3.07 -4.94 2.36
C LEU A 74 3.24 -5.99 3.46
N ARG A 75 2.15 -6.59 3.93
CA ARG A 75 2.20 -7.66 4.93
C ARG A 75 3.04 -8.88 4.49
N LYS A 76 3.25 -9.05 3.19
CA LYS A 76 4.07 -10.14 2.62
C LYS A 76 5.56 -9.78 2.55
N GLN A 77 5.92 -8.51 2.72
CA GLN A 77 7.29 -8.02 2.58
C GLN A 77 8.17 -8.45 3.76
N ILE A 78 9.39 -8.88 3.46
CA ILE A 78 10.38 -9.28 4.47
C ILE A 78 10.78 -8.06 5.30
N GLY A 79 10.70 -8.21 6.62
CA GLY A 79 11.07 -7.17 7.58
C GLY A 79 9.92 -6.25 7.99
N VAL A 80 8.72 -6.38 7.40
CA VAL A 80 7.51 -5.76 7.93
C VAL A 80 6.94 -6.68 9.03
N THR A 81 6.87 -6.19 10.26
CA THR A 81 6.37 -6.99 11.41
C THR A 81 4.94 -6.67 11.75
N ASP A 82 4.54 -5.41 11.64
CA ASP A 82 3.16 -5.00 11.87
C ASP A 82 2.78 -3.86 10.91
N LEU A 83 1.48 -3.72 10.67
CA LEU A 83 0.92 -2.83 9.67
C LEU A 83 -0.56 -2.59 9.94
N ASP A 84 -0.96 -1.34 10.01
CA ASP A 84 -2.38 -0.98 9.98
C ASP A 84 -2.58 0.41 9.37
N TRP A 85 -3.83 0.74 9.09
CA TRP A 85 -4.22 2.04 8.56
C TRP A 85 -5.49 2.52 9.22
N ASP A 86 -5.78 3.81 9.06
CA ASP A 86 -6.89 4.51 9.70
C ASP A 86 -8.28 4.18 9.13
N ARG A 87 -8.53 2.90 8.84
CA ARG A 87 -9.77 2.34 8.29
C ARG A 87 -10.96 2.42 9.25
N CYS A 88 -10.71 2.39 10.56
CA CYS A 88 -11.76 2.45 11.59
C CYS A 88 -12.10 3.87 12.02
N VAL A 89 -11.37 4.88 11.49
CA VAL A 89 -11.68 6.29 11.69
C VAL A 89 -12.77 6.69 10.71
N ALA A 90 -13.89 7.18 11.22
CA ALA A 90 -14.95 7.74 10.38
C ALA A 90 -14.42 8.99 9.66
N LYS A 91 -14.33 8.92 8.34
CA LYS A 91 -13.89 10.04 7.50
C LYS A 91 -15.05 10.56 6.68
N GLU A 92 -15.08 11.88 6.54
CA GLU A 92 -16.01 12.51 5.62
C GLU A 92 -15.72 12.07 4.19
N ALA A 93 -16.79 11.90 3.42
CA ALA A 93 -16.79 11.46 2.03
C ALA A 93 -16.24 12.52 1.05
N ILE A 94 -15.10 13.13 1.38
CA ILE A 94 -14.50 14.23 0.60
C ILE A 94 -13.49 13.65 -0.39
N TRP A 95 -13.61 14.06 -1.65
CA TRP A 95 -12.63 13.73 -2.69
C TRP A 95 -11.71 14.94 -2.95
N PRO A 96 -10.38 14.76 -3.01
CA PRO A 96 -9.66 13.50 -2.81
C PRO A 96 -9.63 13.07 -1.33
N GLY A 97 -9.71 11.76 -1.09
CA GLY A 97 -9.63 11.20 0.26
C GLY A 97 -8.18 11.09 0.72
N GLN A 98 -7.95 11.08 2.03
CA GLN A 98 -6.62 10.88 2.62
C GLN A 98 -6.65 9.77 3.66
N TRP A 99 -5.59 8.97 3.69
CA TRP A 99 -5.41 7.85 4.59
C TRP A 99 -4.00 7.79 5.14
N THR A 100 -3.87 7.29 6.35
CA THR A 100 -2.58 7.10 7.00
C THR A 100 -2.34 5.62 7.17
N LEU A 101 -1.24 5.14 6.60
CA LEU A 101 -0.77 3.77 6.72
C LEU A 101 0.45 3.75 7.63
N GLY A 102 0.34 3.13 8.79
CA GLY A 102 1.44 2.89 9.71
C GLY A 102 2.07 1.53 9.45
N VAL A 103 3.40 1.49 9.31
CA VAL A 103 4.18 0.28 9.05
C VAL A 103 5.27 0.16 10.09
N VAL A 104 5.34 -0.99 10.76
CA VAL A 104 6.42 -1.35 11.67
C VAL A 104 7.44 -2.22 10.93
N PHE A 105 8.69 -1.75 10.91
CA PHE A 105 9.81 -2.43 10.31
C PHE A 105 10.73 -3.00 11.39
N ARG A 106 11.06 -4.28 11.29
CA ARG A 106 12.06 -4.91 12.15
C ARG A 106 13.45 -4.71 11.57
N THR A 107 14.24 -3.88 12.24
CA THR A 107 15.60 -3.53 11.83
C THR A 107 16.62 -4.25 12.72
N ASN A 108 17.87 -4.37 12.25
CA ASN A 108 18.96 -4.96 13.02
C ASN A 108 20.02 -3.92 13.41
N GLU A 109 19.68 -2.64 13.45
CA GLU A 109 20.64 -1.58 13.74
C GLU A 109 21.12 -1.73 15.21
N GLY A 110 22.41 -2.00 15.43
CA GLY A 110 23.02 -1.94 16.78
C GLY A 110 23.05 -3.20 17.67
N ARG A 111 22.76 -4.42 17.17
CA ARG A 111 22.81 -5.71 17.92
C ARG A 111 21.62 -6.00 18.86
N GLY A 112 20.43 -5.51 18.52
CA GLY A 112 19.13 -5.91 19.09
C GLY A 112 17.99 -5.79 18.04
N GLU A 113 16.80 -6.29 18.35
CA GLU A 113 15.61 -6.10 17.49
C GLU A 113 15.00 -4.71 17.73
N ASP A 114 15.52 -3.70 17.03
CA ASP A 114 14.95 -2.35 17.04
C ASP A 114 13.87 -2.24 15.96
N ASN A 115 12.64 -1.97 16.40
CA ASN A 115 11.50 -1.74 15.51
C ASN A 115 11.39 -0.24 15.19
N VAL A 116 11.27 0.09 13.90
CA VAL A 116 11.02 1.46 13.45
C VAL A 116 9.61 1.54 12.86
N GLU A 117 8.79 2.41 13.44
CA GLU A 117 7.44 2.67 12.93
C GLU A 117 7.39 3.95 12.10
N ARG A 118 6.81 3.84 10.90
CA ARG A 118 6.68 4.92 9.92
C ARG A 118 5.24 5.04 9.46
N CYS A 119 4.76 6.27 9.34
CA CYS A 119 3.45 6.57 8.78
C CYS A 119 3.59 7.19 7.40
N TYR A 120 2.74 6.72 6.50
CA TYR A 120 2.63 7.17 5.12
C TYR A 120 1.25 7.75 4.92
N THR A 121 1.16 9.07 4.74
CA THR A 121 -0.10 9.73 4.39
C THR A 121 -0.30 9.64 2.89
N ILE A 122 -1.34 8.93 2.48
CA ILE A 122 -1.66 8.58 1.11
C ILE A 122 -2.96 9.28 0.73
N GLN A 123 -2.93 10.06 -0.35
CA GLN A 123 -4.12 10.60 -0.97
C GLN A 123 -4.63 9.65 -2.04
N GLY A 124 -5.93 9.37 -2.02
CA GLY A 124 -6.62 8.65 -3.09
C GLY A 124 -7.37 9.61 -3.99
N GLY A 125 -7.14 9.46 -5.29
CA GLY A 125 -7.63 10.35 -6.31
C GLY A 125 -6.61 11.44 -6.66
N ARG A 126 -6.29 11.55 -7.95
CA ARG A 126 -5.36 12.55 -8.48
C ARG A 126 -6.07 13.56 -9.36
N MET A 127 -5.75 14.84 -9.14
CA MET A 127 -6.06 15.92 -10.07
C MET A 127 -5.05 15.85 -11.22
N GLY A 128 -5.49 15.41 -12.39
CA GLY A 128 -4.75 15.50 -13.62
C GLY A 128 -4.76 16.94 -14.15
N THR A 129 -3.79 17.26 -14.99
CA THR A 129 -3.81 18.48 -15.80
C THR A 129 -3.59 18.04 -17.23
N ILE A 130 -4.54 18.32 -18.11
CA ILE A 130 -4.30 18.16 -19.54
C ILE A 130 -3.84 19.49 -20.12
N ASN A 131 -3.01 19.45 -21.16
CA ASN A 131 -2.61 20.64 -21.89
C ASN A 131 -3.36 20.67 -23.21
N ILE A 132 -4.33 21.57 -23.33
CA ILE A 132 -5.05 21.84 -24.58
C ILE A 132 -4.64 23.24 -25.03
N PHE A 133 -3.82 23.33 -26.08
CA PHE A 133 -3.43 24.61 -26.70
C PHE A 133 -2.89 25.67 -25.70
N GLY A 134 -2.10 25.27 -24.70
CA GLY A 134 -1.53 26.18 -23.69
C GLY A 134 -2.46 26.45 -22.50
N TRP A 135 -3.74 26.08 -22.60
CA TRP A 135 -4.66 26.03 -21.47
C TRP A 135 -4.46 24.72 -20.68
N ARG A 136 -4.39 24.85 -19.35
CA ARG A 136 -4.10 23.74 -18.43
C ARG A 136 -5.27 23.49 -17.47
N PRO A 137 -6.44 23.02 -17.95
CA PRO A 137 -7.54 22.69 -17.06
C PRO A 137 -7.13 21.53 -16.13
N ARG A 138 -7.48 21.68 -14.85
CA ARG A 138 -7.36 20.58 -13.88
C ARG A 138 -8.55 19.65 -14.08
N ILE A 139 -8.28 18.42 -14.48
CA ILE A 139 -9.29 17.38 -14.76
C ILE A 139 -9.03 16.22 -13.82
N ARG A 140 -10.07 15.51 -13.38
CA ARG A 140 -9.90 14.28 -12.59
C ARG A 140 -9.16 13.24 -13.45
N SER A 141 -7.96 12.82 -13.04
CA SER A 141 -7.13 11.86 -13.80
C SER A 141 -7.63 10.43 -13.60
N ALA A 142 -7.68 10.00 -12.33
CA ALA A 142 -8.22 8.72 -11.91
C ALA A 142 -8.62 8.84 -10.43
N ARG A 143 -9.77 8.25 -10.06
CA ARG A 143 -10.24 8.25 -8.66
C ARG A 143 -9.47 7.26 -7.77
N ASP A 144 -8.85 6.26 -8.39
CA ASP A 144 -8.29 5.10 -7.69
C ASP A 144 -6.77 5.19 -7.54
N ASP A 145 -6.14 6.18 -8.16
CA ASP A 145 -4.70 6.41 -8.05
C ASP A 145 -4.34 6.83 -6.62
N LEU A 146 -3.31 6.21 -6.06
CA LEU A 146 -2.72 6.58 -4.77
C LEU A 146 -1.50 7.48 -4.96
N GLU A 147 -1.41 8.54 -4.16
CA GLU A 147 -0.29 9.46 -4.12
C GLU A 147 0.20 9.65 -2.69
N LEU A 148 1.49 9.41 -2.46
CA LEU A 148 2.11 9.68 -1.16
C LEU A 148 2.28 11.19 -0.97
N ILE A 149 1.67 11.74 0.08
CA ILE A 149 1.72 13.16 0.44
C ILE A 149 2.84 13.45 1.45
N SER A 150 2.91 12.66 2.51
CA SER A 150 3.88 12.86 3.59
C SER A 150 4.32 11.56 4.23
N VAL A 151 5.50 11.62 4.85
CA VAL A 151 6.07 10.52 5.66
C VAL A 151 6.52 11.08 6.99
N SER A 152 6.19 10.40 8.08
CA SER A 152 6.56 10.80 9.45
C SER A 152 6.89 9.58 10.31
N SER A 153 7.55 9.82 11.44
CA SER A 153 7.65 8.82 12.52
C SER A 153 6.37 8.90 13.35
N CYS A 154 5.81 7.75 13.71
CA CYS A 154 4.53 7.68 14.41
C CYS A 154 4.51 6.47 15.37
N PRO A 155 5.33 6.50 16.43
CA PRO A 155 5.37 5.38 17.37
C PRO A 155 3.99 5.14 18.01
N GLY A 156 3.55 3.89 18.01
CA GLY A 156 2.28 3.43 18.58
C GLY A 156 1.06 3.63 17.68
N PHE A 157 1.23 4.08 16.42
CA PHE A 157 0.09 4.30 15.53
C PHE A 157 -0.65 2.99 15.22
N VAL A 158 0.08 1.94 14.87
CA VAL A 158 -0.48 0.63 14.50
C VAL A 158 -1.24 0.01 15.66
N GLU A 159 -0.68 0.08 16.87
CA GLU A 159 -1.35 -0.38 18.10
C GLU A 159 -2.62 0.42 18.38
N ALA A 160 -2.55 1.75 18.27
CA ALA A 160 -3.71 2.62 18.48
C ALA A 160 -4.82 2.36 17.45
N GLN A 161 -4.48 2.16 16.16
CA GLN A 161 -5.49 1.85 15.14
C GLN A 161 -6.15 0.49 15.39
N ARG A 162 -5.39 -0.52 15.82
CA ARG A 162 -5.94 -1.83 16.17
C ARG A 162 -6.91 -1.72 17.36
N ALA A 163 -6.53 -0.98 18.40
CA ALA A 163 -7.39 -0.75 19.56
C ALA A 163 -8.68 -0.01 19.17
N LEU A 164 -8.59 1.02 18.33
CA LEU A 164 -9.76 1.74 17.80
C LEU A 164 -10.67 0.82 16.97
N CYS A 165 -10.09 -0.05 16.16
CA CYS A 165 -10.86 -1.03 15.41
C CYS A 165 -11.58 -2.02 16.31
N GLU A 166 -10.91 -2.55 17.34
CA GLU A 166 -11.51 -3.48 18.30
C GLU A 166 -12.65 -2.83 19.10
N GLU A 167 -12.48 -1.58 19.52
CA GLU A 167 -13.53 -0.82 20.20
C GLU A 167 -14.76 -0.61 19.30
N ARG A 168 -14.53 -0.28 18.03
CA ARG A 168 -15.60 0.02 17.08
C ARG A 168 -16.28 -1.23 16.53
N TRP A 169 -15.54 -2.32 16.36
CA TRP A 169 -15.98 -3.60 15.81
C TRP A 169 -15.29 -4.77 16.52
N PRO A 170 -15.75 -5.16 17.72
CA PRO A 170 -15.11 -6.22 18.48
C PRO A 170 -15.21 -7.57 17.76
N GLY A 171 -14.10 -8.29 17.66
CA GLY A 171 -14.03 -9.65 17.10
C GLY A 171 -13.89 -9.78 15.58
N HIS A 172 -13.44 -8.74 14.87
CA HIS A 172 -13.22 -8.75 13.41
C HIS A 172 -11.76 -8.56 12.97
#